data_AF-A0AA41UBX4-F1
#
_entry.id   AF-A0AA41UBX4-F1
#
_cell.length_a   1.000
_cell.length_b   1.000
_cell.length_c   1.000
_cell.angle_alpha   90.00
_cell.angle_beta   90.00
_cell.angle_gamma   90.00
#
_symmetry.space_group_name_H-M   'P 1'
#
loop_
_entity.id
_entity.type
_entity.pdbx_description
1 polymer ?
#
loop_
_entity_poly.entity_id
_entity_poly.type
_entity_poly.pdbx_seq_one_letter_code
_entity_poly.pdbx_strand_id
1 'polypeptide(L)'
;MLSRLGFALIAAALPASALANDTMAQLGVGGLTFLTNDKIEMASEDLSISAEQVKVVYEFKNNSDADQRVLVAFPLPDITGSGDFMVSVPTEDPENIFGFETTFNGKPVVATLHQYVFSVGIDQTEYLKSLGIPLTPYGNDTIEKLNALPDEDKQELMHRGLVIPMEYDAGQGWQTDMTPVWTLKSTYSWEANFKAGALAEVIHTYKPSVGGTVGVSFLAEPYEDYDPATSYKKDYCTDDAFINAVKKTLKDKNDPYSAPFTESWISYIWSTGNNWSGPIGRFHLTVDKGSPENLISFCGTDVKKTGPTTFEMTATDFFPPYDRELEILILNRQQPE
;
A
#
# COMPACT_ATOMS: atom_id res chain seq x y z
N MET A 1 -18.70 -56.76 -26.06
CA MET A 1 -17.45 -56.12 -26.53
C MET A 1 -17.55 -54.64 -26.24
N LEU A 2 -16.70 -54.21 -25.31
CA LEU A 2 -16.31 -52.88 -24.79
C LEU A 2 -17.17 -51.62 -25.04
N SER A 3 -17.59 -51.07 -23.89
CA SER A 3 -18.05 -49.71 -23.61
C SER A 3 -16.92 -48.68 -23.82
N ARG A 4 -17.25 -47.51 -24.40
CA ARG A 4 -16.37 -46.33 -24.46
C ARG A 4 -16.90 -45.27 -23.50
N LEU A 5 -16.23 -45.10 -22.36
CA LEU A 5 -16.39 -43.91 -21.50
C LEU A 5 -15.47 -42.81 -22.05
N GLY A 6 -16.05 -41.65 -22.39
CA GLY A 6 -15.29 -40.44 -22.68
C GLY A 6 -14.92 -39.72 -21.39
N PHE A 7 -13.65 -39.37 -21.21
CA PHE A 7 -13.18 -38.48 -20.15
C PHE A 7 -13.07 -37.07 -20.72
N ALA A 8 -13.89 -36.15 -20.23
CA ALA A 8 -13.71 -34.72 -20.43
C ALA A 8 -12.75 -34.19 -19.36
N LEU A 9 -11.60 -33.65 -19.78
CA LEU A 9 -10.70 -32.92 -18.89
C LEU A 9 -11.27 -31.50 -18.69
N ILE A 10 -11.74 -31.21 -17.48
CA ILE A 10 -12.02 -29.84 -17.04
C ILE A 10 -10.71 -29.26 -16.54
N ALA A 11 -10.13 -28.33 -17.29
CA ALA A 11 -9.01 -27.51 -16.82
C ALA A 11 -9.56 -26.45 -15.85
N ALA A 12 -9.35 -26.66 -14.55
CA ALA A 12 -9.62 -25.65 -13.54
C ALA A 12 -8.53 -24.57 -13.64
N ALA A 13 -8.92 -23.36 -14.03
CA ALA A 13 -8.08 -22.18 -13.87
C ALA A 13 -7.98 -21.86 -12.37
N LEU A 14 -6.78 -21.94 -11.81
CA LEU A 14 -6.51 -21.45 -10.46
C LEU A 14 -6.42 -19.92 -10.51
N PRO A 15 -7.16 -19.17 -9.68
CA PRO A 15 -6.96 -17.73 -9.54
C PRO A 15 -5.61 -17.44 -8.89
N ALA A 16 -4.85 -16.51 -9.48
CA ALA A 16 -3.59 -16.02 -8.95
C ALA A 16 -3.83 -15.31 -7.60
N SER A 17 -2.95 -15.57 -6.63
CA SER A 17 -3.13 -15.26 -5.21
C SER A 17 -2.60 -13.86 -4.81
N ALA A 18 -3.13 -13.41 -3.68
CA ALA A 18 -3.08 -12.09 -3.04
C ALA A 18 -1.70 -11.57 -2.57
N LEU A 19 -1.65 -10.27 -2.26
CA LEU A 19 -0.54 -9.54 -1.62
C LEU A 19 -0.98 -9.06 -0.23
N ALA A 20 -0.09 -9.09 0.77
CA ALA A 20 -0.45 -9.13 2.20
C ALA A 20 0.00 -7.93 3.06
N ASN A 21 -0.32 -7.94 4.35
CA ASN A 21 0.19 -7.00 5.35
C ASN A 21 0.56 -7.72 6.65
N ASP A 22 0.02 -8.89 7.00
CA ASP A 22 0.68 -9.79 7.95
C ASP A 22 0.18 -11.22 7.80
N THR A 23 1.07 -12.19 7.57
CA THR A 23 0.67 -13.56 7.25
C THR A 23 1.83 -14.53 7.46
N MET A 24 1.58 -15.84 7.58
CA MET A 24 2.68 -16.78 7.52
C MET A 24 3.30 -16.78 6.12
N ALA A 25 4.57 -17.09 6.02
CA ALA A 25 5.20 -17.26 4.72
C ALA A 25 6.11 -18.49 4.68
N GLN A 26 6.41 -18.95 3.47
CA GLN A 26 7.51 -19.85 3.18
C GLN A 26 8.41 -19.21 2.12
N LEU A 27 9.72 -19.39 2.28
CA LEU A 27 10.68 -18.97 1.26
C LEU A 27 10.78 -20.06 0.19
N GLY A 28 10.34 -19.75 -1.03
CA GLY A 28 10.46 -20.61 -2.20
C GLY A 28 11.46 -20.08 -3.24
N VAL A 29 11.63 -20.80 -4.34
CA VAL A 29 12.54 -20.42 -5.45
C VAL A 29 12.12 -19.11 -6.14
N GLY A 30 10.88 -18.65 -5.94
CA GLY A 30 10.33 -17.39 -6.47
C GLY A 30 10.02 -16.32 -5.42
N GLY A 31 10.57 -16.42 -4.20
CA GLY A 31 10.35 -15.42 -3.14
C GLY A 31 9.44 -15.87 -2.00
N LEU A 32 8.95 -14.90 -1.21
CA LEU A 32 8.02 -15.13 -0.10
C LEU A 32 6.66 -15.57 -0.64
N THR A 33 6.20 -16.75 -0.22
CA THR A 33 4.85 -17.24 -0.49
C THR A 33 4.05 -17.20 0.79
N PHE A 34 2.92 -16.50 0.79
CA PHE A 34 2.05 -16.42 1.95
C PHE A 34 1.29 -17.73 2.17
N LEU A 35 1.23 -18.16 3.43
CA LEU A 35 0.61 -19.38 3.91
C LEU A 35 -0.47 -19.02 4.93
N THR A 36 -1.52 -19.84 4.95
CA THR A 36 -2.55 -19.78 5.99
C THR A 36 -2.12 -20.59 7.21
N ASN A 37 -2.44 -20.11 8.41
CA ASN A 37 -2.28 -20.85 9.66
C ASN A 37 -3.63 -21.08 10.32
N ASP A 38 -4.03 -22.34 10.47
CA ASP A 38 -5.28 -22.73 11.10
C ASP A 38 -5.19 -22.85 12.64
N LYS A 39 -4.00 -22.65 13.22
CA LYS A 39 -3.72 -22.77 14.67
C LYS A 39 -3.45 -21.44 15.35
N ILE A 40 -3.04 -20.42 14.60
CA ILE A 40 -2.78 -19.08 15.14
C ILE A 40 -3.90 -18.16 14.67
N GLU A 41 -4.68 -17.65 15.63
CA GLU A 41 -5.70 -16.64 15.38
C GLU A 41 -5.16 -15.25 15.69
N MET A 42 -5.67 -14.23 14.98
CA MET A 42 -5.46 -12.83 15.33
C MET A 42 -6.56 -12.40 16.30
N ALA A 43 -6.22 -12.37 17.59
CA ALA A 43 -7.17 -12.02 18.64
C ALA A 43 -7.52 -10.52 18.63
N SER A 44 -6.53 -9.66 18.37
CA SER A 44 -6.76 -8.24 18.19
C SER A 44 -5.78 -7.57 17.23
N GLU A 45 -6.22 -6.49 16.60
CA GLU A 45 -5.42 -5.53 15.84
C GLU A 45 -5.81 -4.11 16.28
N ASP A 46 -4.83 -3.34 16.75
CA ASP A 46 -4.93 -1.91 17.03
C ASP A 46 -4.03 -1.14 16.07
N LEU A 47 -4.64 -0.58 15.03
CA LEU A 47 -4.00 0.08 13.90
C LEU A 47 -4.13 1.60 14.04
N SER A 48 -3.01 2.30 14.01
CA SER A 48 -2.92 3.75 14.01
C SER A 48 -2.18 4.23 12.76
N ILE A 49 -2.82 5.11 11.98
CA ILE A 49 -2.29 5.63 10.72
C ILE A 49 -2.28 7.16 10.73
N SER A 50 -1.15 7.75 10.37
CA SER A 50 -1.01 9.16 9.99
C SER A 50 -0.05 9.28 8.81
N ALA A 51 0.06 10.48 8.22
CA ALA A 51 1.07 10.73 7.17
C ALA A 51 2.52 10.60 7.67
N GLU A 52 2.74 10.66 8.99
CA GLU A 52 4.08 10.59 9.59
C GLU A 52 4.48 9.18 10.03
N GLN A 53 3.50 8.37 10.45
CA GLN A 53 3.76 7.04 11.00
C GLN A 53 2.53 6.13 10.89
N VAL A 54 2.78 4.87 10.57
CA VAL A 54 1.88 3.75 10.84
C VAL A 54 2.42 2.99 12.05
N LYS A 55 1.53 2.68 12.99
CA LYS A 55 1.79 1.78 14.10
C LYS A 55 0.67 0.76 14.15
N VAL A 56 1.03 -0.51 14.28
CA VAL A 56 0.05 -1.58 14.50
C VAL A 56 0.50 -2.47 15.64
N VAL A 57 -0.45 -2.81 16.51
CA VAL A 57 -0.28 -3.73 17.62
C VAL A 57 -1.21 -4.91 17.40
N TYR A 58 -0.64 -6.09 17.28
CA TYR A 58 -1.37 -7.34 17.17
C TYR A 58 -1.27 -8.14 18.46
N GLU A 59 -2.36 -8.81 18.81
CA GLU A 59 -2.34 -9.96 19.71
C GLU A 59 -2.70 -11.21 18.93
N PHE A 60 -1.77 -12.16 18.88
CA PHE A 60 -1.99 -13.46 18.27
C PHE A 60 -2.12 -14.53 19.33
N LYS A 61 -3.04 -15.48 19.14
CA LYS A 61 -3.24 -16.60 20.03
C LYS A 61 -2.90 -17.90 19.32
N ASN A 62 -1.97 -18.68 19.87
CA ASN A 62 -1.77 -20.06 19.45
C ASN A 62 -2.81 -20.95 20.16
N ASN A 63 -3.75 -21.48 19.39
CA ASN A 63 -4.83 -22.34 19.86
C ASN A 63 -4.44 -23.83 19.95
N SER A 64 -3.22 -24.19 19.57
CA SER A 64 -2.72 -25.56 19.66
C SER A 64 -2.05 -25.87 21.00
N ASP A 65 -1.86 -27.17 21.25
CA ASP A 65 -1.13 -27.73 22.41
C ASP A 65 0.39 -27.84 22.18
N ALA A 66 0.88 -27.33 21.05
CA ALA A 66 2.29 -27.35 20.69
C ALA A 66 2.79 -25.95 20.29
N ASP A 67 4.05 -25.68 20.58
CA ASP A 67 4.73 -24.48 20.10
C ASP A 67 4.71 -24.44 18.56
N GLN A 68 4.35 -23.29 18.00
CA GLN A 68 4.36 -23.05 16.56
C GLN A 68 5.52 -22.11 16.22
N ARG A 69 6.49 -22.62 15.47
CA ARG A 69 7.55 -21.80 14.88
C ARG A 69 7.15 -21.44 13.46
N VAL A 70 7.06 -20.15 13.17
CA VAL A 70 6.54 -19.64 11.89
C VAL A 70 7.42 -18.51 11.37
N LEU A 71 7.54 -18.42 10.06
CA LEU A 71 8.07 -17.24 9.39
C LEU A 71 6.89 -16.27 9.18
N VAL A 72 6.95 -15.11 9.82
CA VAL A 72 5.95 -14.05 9.66
C VAL A 72 6.37 -13.14 8.51
N ALA A 73 5.39 -12.89 7.63
CA ALA A 73 5.29 -12.06 6.46
C ALA A 73 4.57 -10.71 6.65
N PHE A 74 5.23 -9.55 6.77
CA PHE A 74 4.57 -8.22 6.77
C PHE A 74 4.82 -7.49 5.44
N PRO A 75 3.95 -7.58 4.43
CA PRO A 75 4.10 -6.75 3.25
C PRO A 75 3.69 -5.32 3.51
N LEU A 76 4.02 -4.50 2.53
CA LEU A 76 3.69 -3.10 2.52
C LEU A 76 2.88 -2.80 1.26
N PRO A 77 2.11 -1.69 1.27
CA PRO A 77 1.43 -1.20 0.08
C PRO A 77 2.37 -1.13 -1.11
N ASP A 78 1.86 -1.56 -2.27
CA ASP A 78 2.55 -1.45 -3.54
C ASP A 78 2.88 0.03 -3.83
N ILE A 79 4.10 0.29 -4.28
CA ILE A 79 4.50 1.62 -4.72
C ILE A 79 4.70 1.58 -6.23
N THR A 80 3.87 2.33 -6.95
CA THR A 80 3.96 2.43 -8.42
C THR A 80 4.51 3.79 -8.81
N GLY A 81 5.51 3.80 -9.69
CA GLY A 81 6.00 5.03 -10.31
C GLY A 81 4.92 5.69 -11.18
N SER A 82 4.92 7.01 -11.23
CA SER A 82 3.98 7.79 -12.04
C SER A 82 4.67 9.04 -12.57
N GLY A 83 4.30 9.43 -13.79
CA GLY A 83 4.66 10.74 -14.34
C GLY A 83 3.81 11.89 -13.82
N ASP A 84 2.65 11.58 -13.24
CA ASP A 84 1.61 12.56 -12.91
C ASP A 84 1.51 12.86 -11.41
N PHE A 85 2.01 11.98 -10.56
CA PHE A 85 1.84 12.06 -9.10
C PHE A 85 3.16 11.98 -8.35
N MET A 86 3.22 12.71 -7.24
CA MET A 86 4.35 12.62 -6.32
C MET A 86 4.15 11.41 -5.41
N VAL A 87 5.15 10.54 -5.35
CA VAL A 87 5.23 9.45 -4.37
C VAL A 87 6.54 9.61 -3.59
N SER A 88 6.47 9.44 -2.28
CA SER A 88 7.61 9.65 -1.38
C SER A 88 8.23 8.34 -0.90
N VAL A 89 9.56 8.33 -0.83
CA VAL A 89 10.32 7.36 -0.02
C VAL A 89 10.39 7.91 1.39
N PRO A 90 9.95 7.17 2.40
CA PRO A 90 9.91 7.72 3.75
C PRO A 90 11.28 7.94 4.41
N THR A 91 12.32 7.26 3.92
CA THR A 91 13.70 7.36 4.45
C THR A 91 14.74 7.39 3.32
N GLU A 92 15.95 7.84 3.66
CA GLU A 92 17.14 7.78 2.78
C GLU A 92 17.93 6.46 2.93
N ASP A 93 17.44 5.53 3.77
CA ASP A 93 18.11 4.26 4.03
C ASP A 93 17.75 3.25 2.92
N PRO A 94 18.71 2.84 2.06
CA PRO A 94 18.42 1.93 0.96
C PRO A 94 18.06 0.50 1.42
N GLU A 95 18.40 0.12 2.66
CA GLU A 95 18.09 -1.20 3.23
C GLU A 95 16.83 -1.17 4.11
N ASN A 96 16.38 0.01 4.52
CA ASN A 96 15.16 0.21 5.31
C ASN A 96 14.39 1.47 4.88
N ILE A 97 13.92 1.46 3.63
CA ILE A 97 13.27 2.62 2.98
C ILE A 97 11.99 3.12 3.71
N PHE A 98 11.44 2.32 4.63
CA PHE A 98 10.25 2.66 5.43
C PHE A 98 10.55 2.95 6.91
N GLY A 99 11.80 2.76 7.37
CA GLY A 99 12.13 2.81 8.80
C GLY A 99 11.32 1.79 9.61
N PHE A 100 11.12 0.60 9.06
CA PHE A 100 10.36 -0.47 9.70
C PHE A 100 11.09 -0.99 10.93
N GLU A 101 10.37 -1.01 12.05
CA GLU A 101 10.77 -1.61 13.31
C GLU A 101 9.68 -2.59 13.74
N THR A 102 10.11 -3.70 14.35
CA THR A 102 9.19 -4.70 14.88
C THR A 102 9.66 -5.26 16.21
N THR A 103 8.69 -5.55 17.09
CA THR A 103 8.93 -6.30 18.32
C THR A 103 8.02 -7.52 18.40
N PHE A 104 8.52 -8.57 19.04
CA PHE A 104 7.79 -9.79 19.38
C PHE A 104 7.89 -10.03 20.88
N ASN A 105 6.75 -9.96 21.59
CA ASN A 105 6.67 -10.03 23.06
C ASN A 105 7.63 -9.04 23.75
N GLY A 106 7.59 -7.77 23.33
CA GLY A 106 8.39 -6.67 23.87
C GLY A 106 9.89 -6.72 23.53
N LYS A 107 10.33 -7.66 22.68
CA LYS A 107 11.73 -7.77 22.25
C LYS A 107 11.85 -7.36 20.78
N PRO A 108 12.80 -6.47 20.42
CA PRO A 108 13.07 -6.18 19.01
C PRO A 108 13.44 -7.45 18.24
N VAL A 109 12.93 -7.56 17.02
CA VAL A 109 13.28 -8.64 16.09
C VAL A 109 13.88 -8.05 14.82
N VAL A 110 14.90 -8.72 14.27
CA VAL A 110 15.52 -8.30 13.01
C VAL A 110 14.67 -8.84 11.88
N ALA A 111 14.04 -7.95 11.12
CA ALA A 111 13.28 -8.31 9.93
C ALA A 111 14.17 -8.24 8.67
N THR A 112 13.92 -9.12 7.72
CA THR A 112 14.56 -9.12 6.40
C THR A 112 13.62 -8.47 5.40
N LEU A 113 14.10 -7.43 4.70
CA LEU A 113 13.36 -6.81 3.59
C LEU A 113 13.53 -7.63 2.31
N HIS A 114 12.40 -7.91 1.65
CA HIS A 114 12.33 -8.55 0.34
C HIS A 114 11.64 -7.59 -0.62
N GLN A 115 12.22 -7.39 -1.79
CA GLN A 115 11.71 -6.45 -2.79
C GLN A 115 11.65 -7.08 -4.17
N TYR A 116 10.55 -6.77 -4.86
CA TYR A 116 10.29 -7.26 -6.21
C TYR A 116 9.72 -6.12 -7.06
N VAL A 117 10.17 -6.04 -8.29
CA VAL A 117 9.64 -5.09 -9.28
C VAL A 117 8.77 -5.83 -10.28
N PHE A 118 7.56 -5.33 -10.47
CA PHE A 118 6.63 -5.80 -11.46
C PHE A 118 6.35 -4.70 -12.48
N SER A 119 6.25 -5.09 -13.75
CA SER A 119 5.56 -4.29 -14.76
C SER A 119 4.58 -5.19 -15.49
N VAL A 120 3.36 -4.68 -15.70
CA VAL A 120 2.25 -5.39 -16.36
C VAL A 120 2.03 -6.83 -15.83
N GLY A 121 2.25 -7.04 -14.54
CA GLY A 121 2.11 -8.33 -13.85
C GLY A 121 3.29 -9.30 -14.03
N ILE A 122 4.39 -8.88 -14.68
CA ILE A 122 5.59 -9.67 -14.90
C ILE A 122 6.69 -9.20 -13.95
N ASP A 123 7.35 -10.14 -13.26
CA ASP A 123 8.53 -9.86 -12.44
C ASP A 123 9.72 -9.44 -13.31
N GLN A 124 10.24 -8.24 -13.09
CA GLN A 124 11.37 -7.62 -13.78
C GLN A 124 12.55 -7.34 -12.83
N THR A 125 12.53 -7.91 -11.62
CA THR A 125 13.48 -7.60 -10.54
C THR A 125 14.92 -7.84 -10.96
N GLU A 126 15.22 -9.04 -11.46
CA GLU A 126 16.58 -9.40 -11.87
C GLU A 126 17.03 -8.64 -13.13
N TYR A 127 16.09 -8.25 -13.99
CA TYR A 127 16.38 -7.43 -15.16
C TYR A 127 16.86 -6.03 -14.74
N LEU A 128 16.13 -5.32 -13.86
CA LEU A 128 16.56 -4.01 -13.36
C LEU A 128 17.89 -4.09 -12.60
N LYS A 129 18.07 -5.12 -11.75
CA LYS A 129 19.35 -5.34 -11.06
C LYS A 129 20.52 -5.55 -12.03
N SER A 130 20.30 -6.27 -13.13
CA SER A 130 21.35 -6.51 -14.14
C SER A 130 21.84 -5.22 -14.81
N LEU A 131 20.98 -4.19 -14.87
CA LEU A 131 21.30 -2.86 -15.38
C LEU A 131 21.85 -1.91 -14.30
N GLY A 132 21.92 -2.35 -13.05
CA GLY A 132 22.34 -1.51 -11.91
C GLY A 132 21.31 -0.43 -11.54
N ILE A 133 20.06 -0.57 -11.99
CA ILE A 133 18.97 0.37 -11.68
C ILE A 133 18.40 0.06 -10.28
N PRO A 134 18.25 1.04 -9.38
CA PRO A 134 17.57 0.85 -8.10
C PRO A 134 16.12 0.39 -8.30
N LEU A 135 15.63 -0.46 -7.40
CA LEU A 135 14.27 -1.00 -7.49
C LEU A 135 13.19 0.04 -7.13
N THR A 136 13.58 1.10 -6.41
CA THR A 136 12.71 2.22 -6.05
C THR A 136 12.30 3.03 -7.29
N PRO A 137 11.00 3.14 -7.62
CA PRO A 137 10.50 3.80 -8.83
C PRO A 137 10.51 5.34 -8.74
N TYR A 138 11.41 5.91 -7.94
CA TYR A 138 11.47 7.33 -7.61
C TYR A 138 12.86 7.72 -7.12
N GLY A 139 13.07 9.02 -6.92
CA GLY A 139 14.32 9.57 -6.40
C GLY A 139 15.35 9.82 -7.48
N ASN A 140 16.24 10.78 -7.21
CA ASN A 140 17.22 11.25 -8.21
C ASN A 140 18.17 10.14 -8.67
N ASP A 141 18.60 9.25 -7.78
CA ASP A 141 19.51 8.14 -8.14
C ASP A 141 18.89 7.21 -9.20
N THR A 142 17.60 6.89 -9.08
CA THR A 142 16.89 6.08 -10.09
C THR A 142 16.81 6.82 -11.42
N ILE A 143 16.39 8.08 -11.42
CA ILE A 143 16.22 8.89 -12.65
C ILE A 143 17.56 9.10 -13.35
N GLU A 144 18.60 9.49 -12.62
CA GLU A 144 19.94 9.71 -13.18
C GLU A 144 20.49 8.44 -13.83
N LYS A 145 20.35 7.28 -13.18
CA LYS A 145 20.82 6.01 -13.73
C LYS A 145 20.02 5.58 -14.96
N LEU A 146 18.70 5.73 -14.96
CA LEU A 146 17.87 5.45 -16.13
C LEU A 146 18.23 6.33 -17.32
N ASN A 147 18.44 7.63 -17.08
CA ASN A 147 18.82 8.58 -18.12
C ASN A 147 20.25 8.38 -18.64
N ALA A 148 21.14 7.81 -17.82
CA ALA A 148 22.51 7.48 -18.22
C ALA A 148 22.62 6.19 -19.06
N LEU A 149 21.57 5.38 -19.15
CA LEU A 149 21.58 4.16 -19.96
C LEU A 149 21.74 4.45 -21.47
N PRO A 150 22.40 3.54 -22.22
CA PRO A 150 22.37 3.53 -23.68
C PRO A 150 20.93 3.53 -24.24
N ASP A 151 20.74 4.10 -25.42
CA ASP A 151 19.42 4.19 -26.05
C ASP A 151 18.77 2.81 -26.28
N GLU A 152 19.56 1.78 -26.56
CA GLU A 152 19.07 0.40 -26.71
C GLU A 152 18.42 -0.12 -25.41
N ASP A 153 19.06 0.10 -24.26
CA ASP A 153 18.54 -0.32 -22.96
C ASP A 153 17.29 0.49 -22.57
N LYS A 154 17.25 1.79 -22.91
CA LYS A 154 16.06 2.64 -22.72
C LYS A 154 14.88 2.16 -23.55
N GLN A 155 15.11 1.79 -24.82
CA GLN A 155 14.08 1.22 -25.68
C GLN A 155 13.55 -0.11 -25.15
N GLU A 156 14.43 -0.97 -24.63
CA GLU A 156 14.03 -2.23 -24.02
C GLU A 156 13.24 -2.02 -22.71
N LEU A 157 13.64 -1.05 -21.87
CA LEU A 157 12.87 -0.66 -20.69
C LEU A 157 11.46 -0.16 -21.05
N MET A 158 11.32 0.65 -22.10
CA MET A 158 10.02 1.08 -22.61
C MET A 158 9.20 -0.09 -23.18
N HIS A 159 9.83 -0.99 -23.94
CA HIS A 159 9.18 -2.19 -24.47
C HIS A 159 8.61 -3.09 -23.37
N ARG A 160 9.32 -3.18 -22.24
CA ARG A 160 8.90 -3.91 -21.04
C ARG A 160 7.89 -3.17 -20.17
N GLY A 161 7.52 -1.94 -20.53
CA GLY A 161 6.62 -1.10 -19.74
C GLY A 161 7.19 -0.69 -18.39
N LEU A 162 8.52 -0.60 -18.26
CA LEU A 162 9.18 -0.21 -17.01
C LEU A 162 9.29 1.32 -16.91
N VAL A 163 9.47 2.01 -18.03
CA VAL A 163 9.60 3.48 -18.07
C VAL A 163 8.75 4.09 -19.18
N ILE A 164 8.42 5.37 -19.03
CA ILE A 164 7.86 6.22 -20.08
C ILE A 164 8.77 7.42 -20.33
N PRO A 165 8.86 7.92 -21.57
CA PRO A 165 9.54 9.17 -21.86
C PRO A 165 8.68 10.35 -21.40
N MET A 166 9.27 11.27 -20.64
CA MET A 166 8.63 12.53 -20.27
C MET A 166 9.43 13.71 -20.79
N GLU A 167 8.80 14.49 -21.65
CA GLU A 167 9.39 15.69 -22.25
C GLU A 167 9.02 16.94 -21.45
N TYR A 168 10.01 17.75 -21.12
CA TYR A 168 9.82 19.03 -20.44
C TYR A 168 10.85 20.07 -20.87
N ASP A 169 10.56 21.34 -20.61
CA ASP A 169 11.51 22.44 -20.77
C ASP A 169 11.63 23.21 -19.45
N ALA A 170 12.80 23.10 -18.82
CA ALA A 170 13.16 23.79 -17.59
C ALA A 170 13.96 25.08 -17.85
N GLY A 171 13.82 25.68 -19.04
CA GLY A 171 14.57 26.87 -19.47
C GLY A 171 15.94 26.56 -20.07
N GLN A 172 16.26 25.29 -20.33
CA GLN A 172 17.47 24.84 -21.04
C GLN A 172 17.15 24.14 -22.37
N GLY A 173 15.90 24.23 -22.82
CA GLY A 173 15.40 23.52 -23.99
C GLY A 173 14.69 22.22 -23.64
N TRP A 174 14.07 21.61 -24.65
CA TRP A 174 13.39 20.33 -24.52
C TRP A 174 14.37 19.22 -24.11
N GLN A 175 14.00 18.52 -23.05
CA GLN A 175 14.72 17.38 -22.49
C GLN A 175 13.71 16.25 -22.24
N THR A 176 14.21 15.02 -22.32
CA THR A 176 13.39 13.80 -22.14
C THR A 176 13.98 13.00 -21.00
N ASP A 177 13.21 12.80 -19.94
CA ASP A 177 13.55 11.89 -18.85
C ASP A 177 12.84 10.55 -19.02
N MET A 178 13.54 9.47 -18.66
CA MET A 178 12.93 8.15 -18.50
C MET A 178 12.29 8.08 -17.12
N THR A 179 10.97 8.23 -17.06
CA THR A 179 10.20 8.18 -15.83
C THR A 179 9.80 6.74 -15.50
N PRO A 180 10.14 6.21 -14.31
CA PRO A 180 9.68 4.90 -13.84
C PRO A 180 8.15 4.82 -13.79
N VAL A 181 7.59 3.72 -14.28
CA VAL A 181 6.16 3.37 -14.15
C VAL A 181 5.94 1.95 -13.63
N TRP A 182 7.01 1.32 -13.12
CA TRP A 182 6.92 -0.01 -12.52
C TRP A 182 6.38 0.03 -11.10
N THR A 183 5.89 -1.12 -10.63
CA THR A 183 5.41 -1.34 -9.27
C THR A 183 6.48 -2.03 -8.44
N LEU A 184 6.93 -1.39 -7.36
CA LEU A 184 7.74 -1.97 -6.31
C LEU A 184 6.84 -2.60 -5.24
N LYS A 185 7.07 -3.88 -4.96
CA LYS A 185 6.47 -4.61 -3.85
C LYS A 185 7.51 -4.86 -2.79
N SER A 186 7.18 -4.58 -1.53
CA SER A 186 8.08 -4.74 -0.39
C SER A 186 7.46 -5.64 0.67
N THR A 187 8.27 -6.51 1.27
CA THR A 187 7.84 -7.39 2.37
C THR A 187 8.92 -7.57 3.40
N TYR A 188 8.59 -7.36 4.67
CA TYR A 188 9.46 -7.67 5.80
C TYR A 188 9.14 -9.07 6.33
N SER A 189 10.16 -9.90 6.58
CA SER A 189 9.95 -11.22 7.20
C SER A 189 10.83 -11.47 8.41
N TRP A 190 10.31 -12.16 9.42
CA TRP A 190 11.08 -12.61 10.58
C TRP A 190 10.54 -13.92 11.16
N GLU A 191 11.38 -14.63 11.91
CA GLU A 191 11.00 -15.87 12.59
C GLU A 191 10.34 -15.56 13.94
N ALA A 192 9.20 -16.19 14.21
CA ALA A 192 8.46 -16.08 15.46
C ALA A 192 8.18 -17.47 16.07
N ASN A 193 8.17 -17.54 17.40
CA ASN A 193 7.83 -18.76 18.14
C ASN A 193 6.63 -18.49 19.05
N PHE A 194 5.46 -18.93 18.62
CA PHE A 194 4.20 -18.82 19.36
C PHE A 194 4.05 -19.99 20.31
N LYS A 195 4.10 -19.72 21.62
CA LYS A 195 3.98 -20.77 22.64
C LYS A 195 2.59 -21.39 22.67
N ALA A 196 2.51 -22.70 22.88
CA ALA A 196 1.26 -23.44 23.00
C ALA A 196 0.29 -22.74 23.97
N GLY A 197 -0.94 -22.47 23.51
CA GLY A 197 -1.98 -21.83 24.34
C GLY A 197 -1.67 -20.40 24.80
N ALA A 198 -0.61 -19.74 24.32
CA ALA A 198 -0.22 -18.40 24.78
C ALA A 198 -0.68 -17.30 23.81
N LEU A 199 -0.87 -16.10 24.36
CA LEU A 199 -0.93 -14.87 23.57
C LEU A 199 0.49 -14.39 23.26
N ALA A 200 0.69 -13.85 22.07
CA ALA A 200 1.91 -13.18 21.65
C ALA A 200 1.55 -11.78 21.14
N GLU A 201 2.31 -10.79 21.62
CA GLU A 201 2.21 -9.42 21.15
C GLU A 201 3.20 -9.20 20.01
N VAL A 202 2.74 -8.58 18.92
CA VAL A 202 3.58 -8.10 17.83
C VAL A 202 3.31 -6.62 17.63
N ILE A 203 4.35 -5.81 17.56
CA ILE A 203 4.22 -4.36 17.31
C ILE A 203 5.04 -4.03 16.08
N HIS A 204 4.45 -3.32 15.13
CA HIS A 204 5.15 -2.69 14.00
C HIS A 204 5.04 -1.19 14.08
N THR A 205 6.12 -0.52 13.69
CA THR A 205 6.13 0.91 13.39
C THR A 205 6.92 1.16 12.13
N TYR A 206 6.38 1.98 11.24
CA TYR A 206 7.06 2.40 10.01
C TYR A 206 6.48 3.72 9.53
N LYS A 207 7.14 4.38 8.59
CA LYS A 207 6.61 5.56 7.92
C LYS A 207 5.90 5.13 6.63
N PRO A 208 4.65 5.52 6.37
CA PRO A 208 3.96 5.14 5.15
C PRO A 208 4.54 5.88 3.95
N SER A 209 4.44 5.25 2.77
CA SER A 209 4.56 5.98 1.50
C SER A 209 3.35 6.89 1.35
N VAL A 210 3.58 8.19 1.20
CA VAL A 210 2.52 9.17 0.99
C VAL A 210 2.57 9.63 -0.46
N GLY A 211 1.48 9.35 -1.18
CA GLY A 211 1.23 9.90 -2.50
C GLY A 211 0.57 11.28 -2.40
N GLY A 212 0.53 12.04 -3.49
CA GLY A 212 -0.22 13.30 -3.49
C GLY A 212 -0.19 14.10 -4.78
N THR A 213 -1.03 15.14 -4.80
CA THR A 213 -1.14 16.12 -5.89
C THR A 213 -1.33 17.54 -5.32
N VAL A 214 -1.02 18.56 -6.13
CA VAL A 214 -0.98 19.97 -5.73
C VAL A 214 -2.35 20.67 -5.69
N GLY A 215 -3.45 19.94 -5.93
CA GLY A 215 -4.80 20.49 -5.93
C GLY A 215 -5.89 19.44 -5.78
N VAL A 216 -7.13 19.88 -5.58
CA VAL A 216 -8.30 19.00 -5.45
C VAL A 216 -8.73 18.48 -6.82
N SER A 217 -8.67 17.17 -7.02
CA SER A 217 -8.93 16.55 -8.32
C SER A 217 -10.36 16.03 -8.47
N PHE A 218 -10.99 15.58 -7.38
CA PHE A 218 -12.33 14.97 -7.42
C PHE A 218 -13.48 15.95 -7.70
N LEU A 219 -13.21 17.25 -7.79
CA LEU A 219 -14.17 18.27 -8.21
C LEU A 219 -14.09 18.60 -9.70
N ALA A 220 -13.10 18.07 -10.42
CA ALA A 220 -12.96 18.28 -11.85
C ALA A 220 -14.09 17.59 -12.63
N GLU A 221 -14.41 18.14 -13.81
CA GLU A 221 -15.35 17.52 -14.74
C GLU A 221 -14.79 16.18 -15.27
N PRO A 222 -15.65 15.19 -15.57
CA PRO A 222 -15.21 13.97 -16.22
C PRO A 222 -14.49 14.24 -17.54
N TYR A 223 -13.45 13.48 -17.83
CA TYR A 223 -12.69 13.58 -19.08
C TYR A 223 -12.34 12.20 -19.60
N GLU A 224 -12.40 12.05 -20.93
CA GLU A 224 -12.20 10.76 -21.61
C GLU A 224 -13.06 9.66 -20.95
N ASP A 225 -12.43 8.58 -20.50
CA ASP A 225 -13.06 7.45 -19.80
C ASP A 225 -12.91 7.53 -18.26
N TYR A 226 -12.51 8.69 -17.72
CA TYR A 226 -12.27 8.91 -16.30
C TYR A 226 -13.23 9.93 -15.69
N ASP A 227 -13.91 9.52 -14.61
CA ASP A 227 -14.70 10.40 -13.76
C ASP A 227 -14.05 10.49 -12.37
N PRO A 228 -13.39 11.62 -12.04
CA PRO A 228 -12.73 11.83 -10.76
C PRO A 228 -13.68 11.63 -9.58
N ALA A 229 -14.90 12.14 -9.65
CA ALA A 229 -15.85 12.07 -8.54
C ALA A 229 -16.27 10.62 -8.26
N THR A 230 -16.49 9.83 -9.32
CA THR A 230 -16.84 8.41 -9.18
C THR A 230 -15.67 7.59 -8.64
N SER A 231 -14.45 7.80 -9.15
CA SER A 231 -13.25 7.09 -8.66
C SER A 231 -12.99 7.38 -7.19
N TYR A 232 -12.95 8.65 -6.81
CA TYR A 232 -12.68 9.04 -5.42
C TYR A 232 -13.76 8.58 -4.44
N LYS A 233 -15.03 8.56 -4.88
CA LYS A 233 -16.11 8.00 -4.06
C LYS A 233 -15.94 6.50 -3.84
N LYS A 234 -15.47 5.76 -4.85
CA LYS A 234 -15.20 4.33 -4.74
C LYS A 234 -14.04 4.06 -3.79
N ASP A 235 -12.95 4.81 -3.92
CA ASP A 235 -11.69 4.51 -3.23
C ASP A 235 -11.69 5.08 -1.80
N TYR A 236 -12.09 6.35 -1.63
CA TYR A 236 -12.01 7.08 -0.37
C TYR A 236 -13.36 7.34 0.32
N CYS A 237 -14.47 6.87 -0.26
CA CYS A 237 -15.82 7.09 0.28
C CYS A 237 -16.16 8.57 0.47
N THR A 238 -15.76 9.44 -0.47
CA THR A 238 -16.07 10.87 -0.45
C THR A 238 -17.59 11.10 -0.52
N ASP A 239 -18.22 11.27 0.63
CA ASP A 239 -19.66 11.46 0.76
C ASP A 239 -20.08 12.90 0.48
N ASP A 240 -21.40 13.13 0.37
CA ASP A 240 -21.92 14.46 0.07
C ASP A 240 -21.52 15.49 1.13
N ALA A 241 -21.34 15.08 2.40
CA ALA A 241 -20.93 15.99 3.47
C ALA A 241 -19.48 16.46 3.28
N PHE A 242 -18.58 15.54 2.95
CA PHE A 242 -17.18 15.82 2.62
C PHE A 242 -17.08 16.71 1.39
N ILE A 243 -17.74 16.34 0.28
CA ILE A 243 -17.74 17.14 -0.96
C ILE A 243 -18.28 18.56 -0.69
N ASN A 244 -19.36 18.69 0.07
CA ASN A 244 -19.91 20.00 0.42
C ASN A 244 -19.00 20.81 1.35
N ALA A 245 -18.26 20.16 2.25
CA ALA A 245 -17.26 20.83 3.09
C ALA A 245 -16.15 21.45 2.22
N VAL A 246 -15.68 20.72 1.20
CA VAL A 246 -14.66 21.19 0.26
C VAL A 246 -15.20 22.35 -0.58
N LYS A 247 -16.38 22.20 -1.19
CA LYS A 247 -17.02 23.24 -2.02
C LYS A 247 -17.22 24.57 -1.28
N LYS A 248 -17.43 24.54 0.04
CA LYS A 248 -17.54 25.76 0.87
C LYS A 248 -16.24 26.56 0.89
N THR A 249 -15.09 25.91 0.74
CA THR A 249 -13.76 26.54 0.80
C THR A 249 -13.25 27.12 -0.52
N LEU A 250 -13.90 26.81 -1.65
CA LEU A 250 -13.55 27.35 -2.96
C LEU A 250 -13.50 28.87 -2.95
N LYS A 251 -12.37 29.44 -3.40
CA LYS A 251 -12.18 30.90 -3.56
C LYS A 251 -13.03 31.43 -4.72
N ASP A 252 -13.13 30.67 -5.81
CA ASP A 252 -14.06 30.91 -6.91
C ASP A 252 -14.98 29.69 -7.05
N LYS A 253 -16.30 29.93 -6.98
CA LYS A 253 -17.31 28.86 -7.05
C LYS A 253 -17.39 28.19 -8.42
N ASN A 254 -16.83 28.82 -9.45
CA ASN A 254 -16.80 28.27 -10.81
C ASN A 254 -15.48 27.57 -11.15
N ASP A 255 -14.48 27.65 -10.25
CA ASP A 255 -13.19 27.00 -10.44
C ASP A 255 -13.00 25.87 -9.39
N PRO A 256 -13.14 24.59 -9.78
CA PRO A 256 -12.97 23.46 -8.88
C PRO A 256 -11.55 23.35 -8.31
N TYR A 257 -10.53 23.92 -8.97
CA TYR A 257 -9.15 23.93 -8.51
C TYR A 257 -8.85 25.06 -7.51
N SER A 258 -9.81 25.96 -7.26
CA SER A 258 -9.64 27.07 -6.31
C SER A 258 -9.76 26.65 -4.83
N ALA A 259 -9.92 25.35 -4.56
CA ALA A 259 -9.90 24.80 -3.23
C ALA A 259 -8.50 24.97 -2.62
N PRO A 260 -8.36 25.53 -1.40
CA PRO A 260 -7.06 25.80 -0.77
C PRO A 260 -6.48 24.53 -0.13
N PHE A 261 -6.39 23.44 -0.89
CA PHE A 261 -5.92 22.15 -0.41
C PHE A 261 -4.97 21.48 -1.41
N THR A 262 -3.99 20.77 -0.89
CA THR A 262 -3.29 19.69 -1.62
C THR A 262 -3.85 18.35 -1.16
N GLU A 263 -3.65 17.30 -1.94
CA GLU A 263 -4.08 15.96 -1.56
C GLU A 263 -2.88 15.13 -1.10
N SER A 264 -3.09 14.34 -0.04
CA SER A 264 -2.24 13.22 0.33
C SER A 264 -3.05 11.93 0.33
N TRP A 265 -2.44 10.87 -0.20
CA TRP A 265 -3.04 9.54 -0.25
C TRP A 265 -2.16 8.56 0.51
N ILE A 266 -2.80 7.76 1.37
CA ILE A 266 -2.15 6.72 2.15
C ILE A 266 -2.95 5.44 1.93
N SER A 267 -2.25 4.39 1.47
CA SER A 267 -2.81 3.05 1.35
C SER A 267 -2.32 2.19 2.51
N TYR A 268 -3.17 1.29 2.99
CA TYR A 268 -2.80 0.26 3.98
C TYR A 268 -3.48 -1.06 3.62
N ILE A 269 -2.70 -2.14 3.51
CA ILE A 269 -3.27 -3.45 3.19
C ILE A 269 -3.90 -4.02 4.48
N TRP A 270 -5.21 -4.19 4.53
CA TRP A 270 -5.87 -4.85 5.67
C TRP A 270 -6.45 -6.20 5.28
N SER A 271 -6.57 -6.48 3.98
CA SER A 271 -7.30 -7.64 3.45
C SER A 271 -6.73 -8.97 3.93
N THR A 272 -5.45 -9.00 4.31
CA THR A 272 -4.74 -10.24 4.68
C THR A 272 -4.71 -10.57 6.15
N GLY A 273 -5.35 -9.76 7.00
CA GLY A 273 -5.77 -10.26 8.30
C GLY A 273 -6.55 -11.59 8.19
N ASN A 274 -7.20 -11.83 7.04
CA ASN A 274 -7.89 -13.06 6.68
C ASN A 274 -6.99 -14.30 6.48
N ASN A 275 -5.65 -14.18 6.48
CA ASN A 275 -4.75 -15.33 6.33
C ASN A 275 -4.50 -16.08 7.65
N TRP A 276 -4.93 -15.51 8.77
CA TRP A 276 -4.89 -16.15 10.09
C TRP A 276 -6.18 -16.94 10.34
N SER A 277 -6.18 -17.75 11.40
CA SER A 277 -7.34 -18.59 11.73
C SER A 277 -8.54 -17.74 12.12
N GLY A 278 -9.54 -17.64 11.23
CA GLY A 278 -10.81 -16.97 11.50
C GLY A 278 -10.77 -15.46 11.32
N PRO A 279 -11.79 -14.73 11.80
CA PRO A 279 -11.80 -13.28 11.78
C PRO A 279 -10.79 -12.69 12.75
N ILE A 280 -10.50 -11.40 12.58
CA ILE A 280 -9.85 -10.59 13.61
C ILE A 280 -10.82 -10.44 14.78
N GLY A 281 -10.47 -10.96 15.95
CA GLY A 281 -11.37 -10.97 17.11
C GLY A 281 -11.86 -9.57 17.49
N ARG A 282 -10.93 -8.63 17.68
CA ARG A 282 -11.21 -7.19 17.83
C ARG A 282 -10.32 -6.37 16.92
N PHE A 283 -10.91 -5.58 16.03
CA PHE A 283 -10.22 -4.61 15.20
C PHE A 283 -10.50 -3.19 15.70
N HIS A 284 -9.44 -2.40 15.85
CA HIS A 284 -9.50 -0.97 16.16
C HIS A 284 -8.64 -0.21 15.16
N LEU A 285 -9.21 0.82 14.54
CA LEU A 285 -8.51 1.71 13.62
C LEU A 285 -8.59 3.14 14.16
N THR A 286 -7.44 3.81 14.24
CA THR A 286 -7.29 5.25 14.44
C THR A 286 -6.64 5.86 13.21
N VAL A 287 -7.26 6.88 12.63
CA VAL A 287 -6.66 7.67 11.55
C VAL A 287 -6.51 9.12 12.00
N ASP A 288 -5.30 9.66 11.90
CA ASP A 288 -4.96 11.04 12.25
C ASP A 288 -4.66 11.86 10.99
N LYS A 289 -5.44 12.94 10.78
CA LYS A 289 -5.26 13.86 9.65
C LYS A 289 -4.19 14.94 9.88
N GLY A 290 -3.46 14.91 10.99
CA GLY A 290 -2.32 15.77 11.33
C GLY A 290 -2.68 17.17 11.81
N SER A 291 -3.57 17.89 11.12
CA SER A 291 -3.99 19.26 11.48
C SER A 291 -5.51 19.37 11.59
N PRO A 292 -6.07 20.11 12.58
CA PRO A 292 -7.51 20.36 12.67
C PRO A 292 -8.10 21.04 11.43
N GLU A 293 -7.29 21.74 10.63
CA GLU A 293 -7.70 22.43 9.41
C GLU A 293 -7.80 21.50 8.18
N ASN A 294 -7.16 20.34 8.22
CA ASN A 294 -7.24 19.36 7.15
C ASN A 294 -8.64 18.74 7.05
N LEU A 295 -8.98 18.20 5.89
CA LEU A 295 -10.13 17.29 5.74
C LEU A 295 -9.63 15.87 5.52
N ILE A 296 -10.46 14.88 5.82
CA ILE A 296 -10.13 13.47 5.65
C ILE A 296 -11.34 12.70 5.15
N SER A 297 -11.10 11.73 4.26
CA SER A 297 -12.10 10.78 3.78
C SER A 297 -11.45 9.41 3.64
N PHE A 298 -12.11 8.37 4.15
CA PHE A 298 -11.73 6.98 3.95
C PHE A 298 -12.96 6.09 4.16
N CYS A 299 -12.88 4.88 3.64
CA CYS A 299 -13.96 3.91 3.77
C CYS A 299 -13.86 3.17 5.10
N GLY A 300 -14.81 3.39 5.99
CA GLY A 300 -14.90 2.70 7.27
C GLY A 300 -16.36 2.56 7.72
N THR A 301 -16.59 1.70 8.71
CA THR A 301 -17.93 1.49 9.29
C THR A 301 -18.00 2.16 10.64
N ASP A 302 -19.07 2.91 10.91
CA ASP A 302 -19.29 3.63 12.18
C ASP A 302 -18.11 4.52 12.62
N VAL A 303 -17.43 5.14 11.65
CA VAL A 303 -16.30 6.04 11.90
C VAL A 303 -16.76 7.24 12.74
N LYS A 304 -16.06 7.49 13.85
CA LYS A 304 -16.33 8.59 14.77
C LYS A 304 -15.14 9.51 14.84
N LYS A 305 -15.38 10.80 14.77
CA LYS A 305 -14.37 11.80 15.15
C LYS A 305 -14.18 11.77 16.66
N THR A 306 -12.99 11.42 17.14
CA THR A 306 -12.69 11.27 18.58
C THR A 306 -11.81 12.39 19.13
N GLY A 307 -11.19 13.18 18.24
CA GLY A 307 -10.36 14.32 18.61
C GLY A 307 -10.36 15.42 17.54
N PRO A 308 -9.54 16.47 17.70
CA PRO A 308 -9.41 17.54 16.70
C PRO A 308 -8.97 17.01 15.33
N THR A 309 -8.14 15.96 15.32
CA THR A 309 -7.53 15.36 14.12
C THR A 309 -7.82 13.87 13.95
N THR A 310 -8.26 13.19 15.02
CA THR A 310 -8.40 11.72 15.04
C THR A 310 -9.81 11.25 14.74
N PHE A 311 -9.88 10.15 13.99
CA PHE A 311 -11.08 9.42 13.62
C PHE A 311 -10.87 7.95 13.95
N GLU A 312 -11.85 7.33 14.61
CA GLU A 312 -11.74 5.95 15.07
C GLU A 312 -12.91 5.10 14.58
N MET A 313 -12.64 3.82 14.32
CA MET A 313 -13.65 2.78 14.20
C MET A 313 -13.24 1.53 14.97
N THR A 314 -14.23 0.74 15.39
CA THR A 314 -14.02 -0.54 16.06
C THR A 314 -14.96 -1.57 15.48
N ALA A 315 -14.46 -2.79 15.30
CA ALA A 315 -15.26 -3.95 14.91
C ALA A 315 -14.85 -5.18 15.74
N THR A 316 -15.76 -6.12 15.87
CA THR A 316 -15.52 -7.45 16.47
C THR A 316 -15.84 -8.52 15.45
N ASP A 317 -15.13 -9.65 15.49
CA ASP A 317 -15.20 -10.70 14.48
C ASP A 317 -15.06 -10.12 13.06
N PHE A 318 -14.08 -9.22 12.91
CA PHE A 318 -13.89 -8.42 11.72
C PHE A 318 -13.21 -9.23 10.61
N PHE A 319 -13.85 -9.27 9.46
CA PHE A 319 -13.26 -9.71 8.21
C PHE A 319 -12.95 -8.48 7.37
N PRO A 320 -11.67 -8.14 7.17
CA PRO A 320 -11.27 -7.14 6.21
C PRO A 320 -11.91 -7.38 4.83
N PRO A 321 -12.38 -6.33 4.14
CA PRO A 321 -12.96 -6.44 2.81
C PRO A 321 -12.04 -7.20 1.83
N TYR A 322 -12.63 -8.09 1.03
CA TYR A 322 -11.92 -8.78 -0.03
C TYR A 322 -11.63 -7.81 -1.20
N ASP A 323 -10.44 -7.90 -1.80
CA ASP A 323 -9.96 -7.08 -2.94
C ASP A 323 -10.07 -5.56 -2.75
N ARG A 324 -10.06 -5.09 -1.51
CA ARG A 324 -10.14 -3.67 -1.22
C ARG A 324 -9.29 -3.35 0.00
N GLU A 325 -8.27 -2.54 -0.21
CA GLU A 325 -7.42 -2.04 0.85
C GLU A 325 -7.97 -0.75 1.45
N LEU A 326 -7.39 -0.34 2.59
CA LEU A 326 -7.75 0.90 3.24
C LEU A 326 -7.04 2.05 2.52
N GLU A 327 -7.82 2.83 1.77
CA GLU A 327 -7.37 4.05 1.11
C GLU A 327 -7.83 5.28 1.90
N ILE A 328 -6.87 6.15 2.24
CA ILE A 328 -7.11 7.36 3.04
C ILE A 328 -6.72 8.59 2.22
N LEU A 329 -7.69 9.47 2.00
CA LEU A 329 -7.51 10.80 1.42
C LEU A 329 -7.44 11.83 2.53
N ILE A 330 -6.33 12.57 2.60
CA ILE A 330 -6.17 13.76 3.44
C ILE A 330 -6.09 14.99 2.52
N LEU A 331 -6.94 15.98 2.77
CA LEU A 331 -6.82 17.30 2.13
C LEU A 331 -6.05 18.22 3.06
N ASN A 332 -4.79 18.48 2.72
CA ASN A 332 -3.90 19.31 3.50
C ASN A 332 -4.18 20.78 3.22
N ARG A 333 -4.58 21.52 4.26
CA ARG A 333 -4.90 22.94 4.12
C ARG A 333 -3.65 23.71 3.71
N GLN A 334 -3.72 24.39 2.57
CA GLN A 334 -2.70 25.37 2.21
C GLN A 334 -2.92 26.64 3.05
N GLN A 335 -1.86 27.12 3.68
CA GLN A 335 -1.91 28.45 4.29
C GLN A 335 -2.03 29.50 3.17
N PRO A 336 -2.85 30.54 3.35
CA PRO A 336 -2.87 31.64 2.40
C PRO A 336 -1.48 32.30 2.38
N GLU A 337 -0.92 32.47 1.18
CA GLU A 337 0.25 33.33 0.95
C GLU A 337 -0.02 34.79 1.36
#